data_AF-H9A206-F1
#
_entry.id   AF-H9A206-F1
#
_cell.length_a   1.000
_cell.length_b   1.000
_cell.length_c   1.000
_cell.angle_alpha   90.00
_cell.angle_beta   90.00
_cell.angle_gamma   90.00
#
_symmetry.space_group_name_H-M   'P 1'
#
loop_
_entity.id
_entity.type
_entity.pdbx_description
1 polymer ?
#
loop_
_entity_poly.entity_id
_entity_poly.type
_entity_poly.pdbx_seq_one_letter_code
_entity_poly.pdbx_strand_id
1 'polypeptide(L)'
;RNPEYISLGCDTIPLLRGRTPIQVYSDYMRSFRDRFRDYLGDVVQEIQVGLGPCGELRYPAYPESNGTWKFPGIGEFQCYDKYMRA
;
A
#
# COMPACT_ATOMS: atom_id res chain seq x y z
N ARG A 1 3.34 -7.67 13.49
CA ARG A 1 3.40 -6.49 12.59
C ARG A 1 3.59 -7.03 11.18
N ASN A 2 2.78 -6.59 10.21
CA ASN A 2 2.98 -6.97 8.80
C ASN A 2 3.81 -5.86 8.12
N PRO A 3 5.01 -6.16 7.54
CA PRO A 3 5.86 -5.18 6.87
C PRO A 3 5.56 -4.98 5.38
N GLU A 4 4.62 -5.71 4.79
CA GLU A 4 4.37 -5.75 3.34
C GLU A 4 3.77 -4.43 2.79
N TYR A 5 3.07 -3.67 3.63
CA TYR A 5 2.47 -2.39 3.26
C TYR A 5 2.49 -1.40 4.44
N ILE A 6 2.55 -0.10 4.13
CA ILE A 6 2.50 0.96 5.14
C ILE A 6 1.04 1.14 5.57
N SER A 7 0.78 1.16 6.88
CA SER A 7 -0.60 1.38 7.38
C SER A 7 -1.19 2.69 6.86
N LEU A 8 -2.45 2.66 6.42
CA LEU A 8 -3.21 3.83 5.99
C LEU A 8 -3.29 4.93 7.07
N GLY A 9 -3.21 4.54 8.36
CA GLY A 9 -3.17 5.51 9.46
C GLY A 9 -1.95 6.44 9.41
N CYS A 10 -0.93 6.09 8.63
CA CYS A 10 0.26 6.92 8.44
C CYS A 10 0.18 7.87 7.23
N ASP A 11 -0.85 7.78 6.37
CA ASP A 11 -0.82 8.38 5.01
C ASP A 11 -0.56 9.88 4.98
N THR A 12 -0.99 10.60 6.02
CA THR A 12 -0.84 12.05 6.16
C THR A 12 0.29 12.46 7.12
N ILE A 13 1.03 11.50 7.68
CA ILE A 13 2.06 11.73 8.70
C ILE A 13 3.46 11.69 8.05
N PRO A 14 4.33 12.71 8.25
CA PRO A 14 5.62 12.83 7.55
C PRO A 14 6.72 11.92 8.12
N LEU A 15 6.49 10.60 8.10
CA LEU A 15 7.37 9.59 8.71
C LEU A 15 8.53 9.15 7.81
N LEU A 16 8.50 9.47 6.52
CA LEU A 16 9.46 8.97 5.53
C LEU A 16 10.47 10.05 5.15
N ARG A 17 11.42 10.31 6.08
CA ARG A 17 12.44 11.38 5.95
C ARG A 17 11.82 12.75 5.67
N GLY A 18 10.77 13.10 6.41
CA GLY A 18 10.04 14.36 6.26
C GLY A 18 8.93 14.35 5.21
N ARG A 19 8.73 13.25 4.47
CA ARG A 19 7.59 13.07 3.55
C ARG A 19 6.54 12.14 4.12
N THR A 20 5.29 12.35 3.71
CA THR A 20 4.18 11.44 4.03
C THR A 20 4.13 10.26 3.03
N PRO A 21 3.54 9.11 3.39
CA PRO A 21 3.33 8.02 2.43
C PRO A 21 2.60 8.47 1.16
N ILE A 22 1.52 9.26 1.26
CA ILE A 22 0.80 9.74 0.07
C ILE A 22 1.66 10.62 -0.84
N GLN A 23 2.57 11.41 -0.27
CA GLN A 23 3.54 12.18 -1.05
C GLN A 23 4.51 11.23 -1.78
N VAL A 24 5.05 10.23 -1.08
CA VAL A 24 5.97 9.25 -1.69
C VAL A 24 5.30 8.48 -2.83
N TYR A 25 4.05 8.04 -2.66
CA TYR A 25 3.29 7.37 -3.73
C TYR A 25 3.06 8.32 -4.92
N SER A 26 2.69 9.57 -4.65
CA SER A 26 2.48 10.58 -5.68
C SER A 26 3.76 10.90 -6.46
N ASP A 27 4.89 11.07 -5.76
CA ASP A 27 6.20 11.32 -6.36
C ASP A 27 6.60 10.17 -7.27
N TYR A 28 6.38 8.92 -6.82
CA TYR A 28 6.66 7.73 -7.62
C TYR A 28 5.84 7.69 -8.91
N MET A 29 4.53 7.94 -8.83
CA MET A 29 3.65 7.97 -10.00
C MET A 29 4.01 9.11 -10.97
N ARG A 30 4.40 10.29 -10.45
CA ARG A 30 4.89 11.40 -11.30
C ARG A 30 6.17 11.02 -12.03
N SER A 31 7.14 10.42 -11.34
CA SER A 31 8.38 9.94 -11.95
C SER A 31 8.13 8.87 -13.01
N PHE A 32 7.19 7.94 -12.75
CA PHE A 32 6.80 6.93 -13.73
C PHE A 32 6.20 7.58 -14.98
N ARG A 33 5.24 8.50 -14.81
CA ARG A 33 4.64 9.25 -15.91
C ARG A 33 5.69 9.97 -16.74
N ASP A 34 6.62 10.69 -16.09
CA ASP A 34 7.61 11.49 -16.81
C ASP A 34 8.63 10.62 -17.56
N ARG A 35 9.00 9.46 -16.98
CA ARG A 35 9.92 8.51 -17.61
C ARG A 35 9.31 7.77 -18.80
N PHE A 36 8.04 7.37 -18.69
CA PHE A 36 7.35 6.53 -19.67
C PHE A 36 6.30 7.30 -20.48
N ARG A 37 6.35 8.64 -20.48
CA ARG A 37 5.37 9.52 -21.10
C ARG A 37 4.99 9.10 -22.52
N ASP A 38 5.99 8.78 -23.33
CA ASP A 38 5.81 8.48 -24.75
C ASP A 38 5.20 7.08 -25.00
N TYR A 39 5.09 6.25 -23.95
CA TYR A 39 4.44 4.93 -23.98
C TYR A 39 3.01 4.94 -23.42
N LEU A 40 2.60 6.02 -22.73
CA LEU A 40 1.27 6.12 -22.10
C LEU A 40 0.19 6.31 -23.16
N GLY A 41 -0.88 5.51 -23.08
CA GLY A 41 -2.01 5.55 -24.01
C GLY A 41 -1.84 4.71 -25.30
N ASP A 42 -0.70 4.04 -25.44
CA ASP A 42 -0.45 3.08 -26.53
C ASP A 42 0.05 1.73 -25.96
N VAL A 43 1.31 1.69 -25.53
CA VAL A 43 1.89 0.48 -24.92
C VAL A 43 1.35 0.27 -23.50
N VAL A 44 1.29 1.35 -22.71
CA VAL A 44 0.74 1.34 -21.35
C VAL A 44 -0.69 1.87 -21.42
N GLN A 45 -1.66 0.96 -21.43
CA GLN A 45 -3.09 1.29 -21.56
C GLN A 45 -3.80 1.48 -20.22
N GLU A 46 -3.26 0.92 -19.14
CA GLU A 46 -3.88 0.94 -17.83
C GLU A 46 -2.83 1.07 -16.73
N ILE A 47 -3.20 1.74 -15.64
CA ILE A 47 -2.40 1.86 -14.44
C ILE A 47 -3.23 1.34 -13.26
N GLN A 48 -2.82 0.22 -12.69
CA GLN A 48 -3.38 -0.27 -11.44
C GLN A 48 -2.57 0.30 -10.27
N VAL A 49 -3.19 1.16 -9.47
CA VAL A 49 -2.57 1.75 -8.28
C VAL A 49 -2.79 0.81 -7.11
N GLY A 50 -1.71 0.26 -6.57
CA GLY A 50 -1.76 -0.63 -5.41
C GLY A 50 -2.11 0.12 -4.12
N LEU A 51 -3.14 -0.33 -3.40
CA LEU A 51 -3.67 0.35 -2.21
C LEU A 51 -3.53 -0.47 -0.90
N GLY A 52 -2.72 -1.53 -0.93
CA GLY A 52 -2.58 -2.42 0.21
C GLY A 52 -1.74 -3.67 -0.09
N PRO A 53 -1.83 -4.71 0.76
CA PRO A 53 -1.11 -5.97 0.58
C PRO A 53 -1.49 -6.61 -0.76
N CYS A 54 -0.49 -7.14 -1.47
CA CYS A 54 -0.63 -7.63 -2.84
C CYS A 54 -1.20 -6.61 -3.85
N GLY A 55 -1.15 -5.31 -3.55
CA GLY A 55 -1.73 -4.25 -4.38
C GLY A 55 -3.24 -4.07 -4.21
N GLU A 56 -3.91 -4.89 -3.40
CA GLU A 56 -5.36 -4.87 -3.24
C GLU A 56 -5.78 -3.84 -2.18
N LEU A 57 -6.93 -3.19 -2.38
CA LEU A 57 -7.51 -2.28 -1.39
C LEU A 57 -8.15 -3.07 -0.25
N ARG A 58 -7.34 -3.48 0.72
CA ARG A 58 -7.78 -4.21 1.91
C ARG A 58 -6.76 -4.15 3.04
N TYR A 59 -7.19 -4.60 4.21
CA TYR A 59 -6.27 -4.95 5.29
C TYR A 59 -5.60 -6.31 5.04
N PRO A 60 -4.39 -6.55 5.60
CA PRO A 60 -3.74 -7.86 5.56
C PRO A 60 -4.36 -8.82 6.59
N ALA A 61 -5.66 -9.09 6.47
CA ALA A 61 -6.43 -9.84 7.48
C ALA A 61 -6.13 -11.36 7.53
N TYR A 62 -5.44 -11.89 6.51
CA TYR A 62 -5.12 -13.31 6.34
C TYR A 62 -3.66 -13.53 5.89
N PRO A 63 -2.66 -13.21 6.72
CA PRO A 63 -1.26 -13.38 6.34
C PRO A 63 -0.82 -14.85 6.39
N GLU A 64 -0.55 -15.44 5.22
CA GLU A 64 -0.02 -16.82 5.11
C GLU A 64 1.45 -16.92 5.54
N SER A 65 2.22 -15.85 5.33
CA SER A 65 3.69 -15.82 5.43
C SER A 65 4.26 -16.20 6.80
N ASN A 66 3.49 -16.05 7.88
CA ASN A 66 3.92 -16.38 9.25
C ASN A 66 3.19 -17.57 9.88
N GLY A 67 2.40 -18.33 9.10
CA GLY A 67 1.59 -19.45 9.62
C GLY A 67 0.48 -19.03 10.59
N THR A 68 0.28 -17.72 10.79
CA THR A 68 -0.77 -17.12 11.62
C THR A 68 -2.18 -17.32 11.08
N TRP A 69 -2.31 -17.63 9.79
CA TRP A 69 -3.60 -17.90 9.16
C TRP A 69 -3.49 -19.05 8.18
N LYS A 70 -4.54 -19.83 8.08
CA LYS A 70 -4.72 -20.88 7.07
C LYS A 70 -6.19 -20.91 6.66
N PHE A 71 -6.45 -21.09 5.37
CA PHE A 71 -7.81 -21.27 4.86
C PHE A 71 -8.50 -22.48 5.55
N PRO A 72 -9.78 -22.37 5.96
CA PRO A 72 -10.73 -21.27 5.78
C PRO A 72 -10.90 -20.37 7.03
N GLY A 73 -9.81 -20.01 7.72
CA GLY A 73 -9.89 -19.15 8.90
C GLY A 73 -10.55 -17.79 8.60
N ILE A 74 -11.26 -17.23 9.59
CA ILE A 74 -12.01 -15.97 9.43
C ILE A 74 -11.12 -14.72 9.27
N GLY A 75 -9.82 -14.82 9.62
CA GLY A 75 -8.90 -13.70 9.65
C GLY A 75 -9.05 -12.82 10.90
N GLU A 76 -8.36 -11.68 10.92
CA GLU A 76 -8.38 -10.75 12.06
C GLU A 76 -8.36 -9.29 11.58
N PHE A 77 -8.99 -8.40 12.36
CA PHE A 77 -8.88 -6.96 12.15
C PHE A 77 -7.43 -6.50 12.23
N GLN A 78 -6.99 -5.62 11.33
CA GLN A 78 -5.61 -5.11 11.29
C GLN A 78 -5.55 -3.61 11.53
N CYS A 79 -6.27 -3.13 12.54
CA CYS A 79 -6.37 -1.72 12.92
C CYS A 79 -5.71 -1.41 14.28
N TYR A 80 -4.81 -2.27 14.74
CA TYR A 80 -4.16 -2.14 16.05
C TYR A 80 -2.89 -1.30 16.04
N ASP A 81 -2.50 -0.64 14.95
CA ASP A 81 -1.36 0.29 15.05
C ASP A 81 -1.74 1.56 15.85
N LYS A 82 -0.73 2.28 16.32
CA LYS A 82 -0.94 3.45 17.18
C LYS A 82 -1.57 4.65 16.46
N TYR A 83 -1.53 4.68 15.13
CA TYR A 83 -2.06 5.79 14.34
C TYR A 83 -3.54 5.56 14.03
N MET A 84 -3.95 4.31 13.85
CA MET A 84 -5.36 3.95 13.66
C MET A 84 -6.18 3.89 14.97
N ARG A 85 -5.52 3.71 16.12
CA ARG A 85 -6.16 3.71 17.44
C ARG A 85 -6.30 5.12 18.05
N ALA A 86 -5.73 6.14 17.41
CA ALA A 86 -5.69 7.51 17.90
C ALA A 86 -6.95 8.30 17.50
#